data_AF-A0A0P7BZ53-F1
#
_entry.id   AF-A0A0P7BZ53-F1
#
_cell.length_a   1.000
_cell.length_b   1.000
_cell.length_c   1.000
_cell.angle_alpha   90.00
_cell.angle_beta   90.00
_cell.angle_gamma   90.00
#
_symmetry.space_group_name_H-M   'P 1'
#
loop_
_entity.id
_entity.type
_entity.pdbx_description
1 polymer ?
#
loop_
_entity_poly.entity_id
_entity_poly.type
_entity_poly.pdbx_seq_one_letter_code
_entity_poly.pdbx_strand_id
1 'polypeptide(L)'
;MDVETHVGYHELSVDAQDTVTEILNGIRMADAPALATVLRMTDRPGGYDADTSLYMADALTKIGREDVAPGTVDGPAYLDDTDGLRELEKLGYLTVHDLAYQTSSSSYLDEGRSLTAIRVLRPFHTVGVVYRWRRALIGPADEWDIVTRPGVVWPCVYVRGAVGDYRSRDVGLVYAGPPELDTDALIYAIREDSDVFTCHAVCDSCGADWYATDGSWTFHANQAHADFGFDDARRHAANTVLCPEPLCVSGRVGFTVG
;
A
#
# COMPACT_ATOMS: atom_id res chain seq x y z
N MET A 1 -11.35 11.72 10.24
CA MET A 1 -12.32 11.71 9.12
C MET A 1 -12.87 10.30 9.14
N ASP A 2 -14.18 10.12 9.27
CA ASP A 2 -14.71 8.79 9.60
C ASP A 2 -14.70 7.91 8.34
N VAL A 3 -13.94 6.80 8.37
CA VAL A 3 -14.02 5.80 7.30
C VAL A 3 -15.42 5.18 7.36
N GLU A 4 -16.13 5.16 6.23
CA GLU A 4 -17.52 4.71 6.24
C GLU A 4 -17.59 3.23 6.64
N THR A 5 -18.25 2.96 7.77
CA THR A 5 -18.43 1.61 8.30
C THR A 5 -19.79 1.09 7.89
N HIS A 6 -19.79 -0.01 7.13
CA HIS A 6 -20.99 -0.73 6.75
C HIS A 6 -21.30 -1.83 7.76
N VAL A 7 -22.54 -1.87 8.26
CA VAL A 7 -23.00 -2.96 9.12
C VAL A 7 -24.23 -3.61 8.50
N GLY A 8 -24.09 -4.88 8.13
CA GLY A 8 -25.11 -5.73 7.56
C GLY A 8 -25.47 -6.90 8.48
N TYR A 9 -26.38 -7.76 8.01
CA TYR A 9 -26.69 -9.01 8.71
C TYR A 9 -25.51 -9.99 8.53
N HIS A 10 -24.73 -10.22 9.58
CA HIS A 10 -23.44 -10.96 9.57
C HIS A 10 -22.29 -10.28 8.82
N GLU A 11 -22.32 -8.96 8.66
CA GLU A 11 -21.26 -8.23 7.96
C GLU A 11 -20.91 -6.95 8.72
N LEU A 12 -19.64 -6.79 9.04
CA LEU A 12 -19.03 -5.51 9.40
C LEU A 12 -17.94 -5.29 8.35
N SER A 13 -18.07 -4.22 7.57
CA SER A 13 -17.17 -3.95 6.45
C SER A 13 -16.74 -2.48 6.42
N VAL A 14 -15.48 -2.24 6.07
CA VAL A 14 -14.84 -0.93 5.97
C VAL A 14 -14.00 -0.93 4.70
N ASP A 15 -14.06 0.17 3.94
CA ASP A 15 -13.33 0.32 2.68
C ASP A 15 -11.80 0.32 2.94
N ALA A 16 -11.12 -0.71 2.48
CA ALA A 16 -9.70 -0.89 2.66
C ALA A 16 -8.89 0.23 1.99
N GLN A 17 -9.34 0.74 0.84
CA GLN A 17 -8.65 1.81 0.13
C GLN A 17 -8.73 3.13 0.89
N ASP A 18 -9.88 3.44 1.49
CA ASP A 18 -10.04 4.63 2.32
C ASP A 18 -9.13 4.55 3.54
N THR A 19 -9.08 3.39 4.21
CA THR A 19 -8.16 3.22 5.35
C THR A 19 -6.68 3.39 4.96
N VAL A 20 -6.25 2.81 3.83
CA VAL A 20 -4.88 2.97 3.34
C VAL A 20 -4.61 4.43 2.96
N THR A 21 -5.58 5.12 2.36
CA THR A 21 -5.46 6.52 1.99
C THR A 21 -5.24 7.39 3.22
N GLU A 22 -6.00 7.18 4.30
CA GLU A 22 -5.84 7.91 5.55
C GLU A 22 -4.48 7.64 6.21
N ILE A 23 -4.00 6.39 6.23
CA ILE A 23 -2.65 6.06 6.73
C ILE A 23 -1.60 6.84 5.95
N LEU A 24 -1.67 6.78 4.62
CA LEU A 24 -0.72 7.47 3.76
C LEU A 24 -0.78 8.97 3.97
N ASN A 25 -1.97 9.55 4.18
CA ASN A 25 -2.13 10.98 4.48
C ASN A 25 -1.51 11.36 5.84
N GLY A 26 -1.66 10.52 6.86
CA GLY A 26 -1.11 10.76 8.20
C GLY A 26 0.41 10.84 8.23
N ILE A 27 1.09 10.03 7.40
CA ILE A 27 2.56 9.97 7.33
C ILE A 27 3.15 10.77 6.16
N ARG A 28 2.33 11.37 5.29
CA ARG A 28 2.80 12.05 4.07
C ARG A 28 3.55 13.32 4.43
N MET A 29 4.84 13.34 4.13
CA MET A 29 5.63 14.57 4.08
C MET A 29 5.62 15.21 2.68
N ALA A 30 5.58 14.40 1.62
CA ALA A 30 5.46 14.85 0.23
C ALA A 30 4.99 13.70 -0.70
N ASP A 31 4.55 14.04 -1.90
CA ASP A 31 4.29 13.05 -2.95
C ASP A 31 5.60 12.49 -3.54
N ALA A 32 5.56 11.24 -4.04
CA ALA A 32 6.73 10.52 -4.56
C ALA A 32 6.61 10.16 -6.06
N PRO A 33 6.42 11.13 -6.98
CA PRO A 33 6.02 10.86 -8.37
C PRO A 33 7.06 10.09 -9.19
N ALA A 34 8.37 10.28 -8.90
CA ALA A 34 9.44 9.59 -9.60
C ALA A 34 9.40 8.08 -9.31
N LEU A 35 9.45 7.70 -8.03
CA LEU A 35 9.38 6.30 -7.62
C LEU A 35 8.02 5.69 -7.97
N ALA A 36 6.91 6.41 -7.81
CA ALA A 36 5.59 5.93 -8.21
C ALA A 36 5.52 5.58 -9.70
N THR A 37 6.19 6.37 -10.55
CA THR A 37 6.28 6.09 -11.98
C THR A 37 7.16 4.88 -12.26
N VAL A 38 8.30 4.74 -11.56
CA VAL A 38 9.15 3.54 -11.65
C VAL A 38 8.36 2.29 -11.29
N LEU A 39 7.68 2.27 -10.13
CA LEU A 39 6.90 1.12 -9.68
C LEU A 39 5.79 0.75 -10.67
N ARG A 40 5.05 1.74 -11.16
CA ARG A 40 4.01 1.51 -12.18
C ARG A 40 4.55 0.92 -13.48
N MET A 41 5.79 1.23 -13.85
CA MET A 41 6.44 0.65 -15.03
C MET A 41 6.90 -0.79 -14.78
N THR A 42 7.18 -1.17 -13.53
CA THR A 42 7.66 -2.51 -13.15
C THR A 42 6.56 -3.47 -12.66
N ASP A 43 5.41 -2.97 -12.20
CA ASP A 43 4.39 -3.76 -11.47
C ASP A 43 3.27 -4.33 -12.36
N ARG A 44 3.49 -4.42 -13.68
CA ARG A 44 2.49 -4.97 -14.61
C ARG A 44 3.06 -6.10 -15.46
N PRO A 45 2.48 -7.32 -15.42
CA PRO A 45 2.65 -8.26 -16.51
C PRO A 45 1.97 -7.66 -17.75
N GLY A 46 2.78 -7.02 -18.61
CA GLY A 46 2.34 -6.34 -19.84
C GLY A 46 2.29 -4.81 -19.80
N GLY A 47 2.86 -4.15 -18.78
CA GLY A 47 3.24 -2.72 -18.82
C GLY A 47 2.12 -1.67 -19.03
N TYR A 48 2.49 -0.40 -18.87
CA TYR A 48 1.87 0.69 -19.61
C TYR A 48 2.66 0.72 -20.91
N ASP A 49 2.16 0.02 -21.94
CA ASP A 49 2.91 -0.41 -23.14
C ASP A 49 3.84 -1.59 -22.83
N ALA A 50 3.41 -2.82 -23.16
CA ALA A 50 4.18 -4.07 -22.96
C ALA A 50 5.55 -4.08 -23.65
N ASP A 51 5.81 -3.05 -24.47
CA ASP A 51 7.01 -2.88 -25.28
C ASP A 51 8.03 -1.91 -24.66
N THR A 52 7.77 -1.36 -23.45
CA THR A 52 8.70 -0.43 -22.78
C THR A 52 9.62 -1.14 -21.80
N SER A 53 10.88 -1.28 -22.18
CA SER A 53 11.98 -1.74 -21.33
C SER A 53 12.45 -0.64 -20.37
N LEU A 54 12.68 -0.98 -19.10
CA LEU A 54 13.16 -0.02 -18.10
C LEU A 54 14.66 -0.21 -17.82
N TYR A 55 15.43 0.86 -17.98
CA TYR A 55 16.86 0.89 -17.67
C TYR A 55 17.13 1.82 -16.51
N MET A 56 18.17 1.55 -15.73
CA MET A 56 18.53 2.31 -14.57
C MET A 56 20.04 2.61 -14.48
N ALA A 57 20.37 3.70 -13.80
CA ALA A 57 21.74 4.02 -13.43
C ALA A 57 21.78 4.90 -12.18
N ASP A 58 22.96 5.03 -11.58
CA ASP A 58 23.22 6.03 -10.54
C ASP A 58 22.79 7.43 -11.01
N ALA A 59 22.28 8.26 -10.09
CA ALA A 59 21.65 9.55 -10.41
C ALA A 59 22.49 10.52 -11.26
N LEU A 60 23.82 10.43 -11.18
CA LEU A 60 24.74 11.29 -11.93
C LEU A 60 25.19 10.69 -13.27
N THR A 61 24.89 9.41 -13.51
CA THR A 61 25.25 8.71 -14.74
C THR A 61 24.20 8.98 -15.80
N LYS A 62 24.55 9.72 -16.84
CA LYS A 62 23.63 10.00 -17.94
C LYS A 62 23.36 8.72 -18.74
N ILE A 63 22.08 8.43 -19.00
CA ILE A 63 21.67 7.42 -19.97
C ILE A 63 21.30 8.13 -21.28
N GLY A 64 22.16 7.94 -22.29
CA GLY A 64 21.99 8.31 -23.68
C GLY A 64 21.25 7.24 -24.48
N ARG A 65 20.97 7.55 -25.74
CA ARG A 65 20.28 6.62 -26.65
C ARG A 65 21.20 5.46 -27.05
N GLU A 66 22.47 5.77 -27.22
CA GLU A 66 23.56 4.86 -27.54
C GLU A 66 23.78 3.80 -26.46
N ASP A 67 23.58 4.15 -25.19
CA ASP A 67 23.80 3.24 -24.05
C ASP A 67 22.74 2.14 -23.97
N VAL A 68 21.57 2.38 -24.56
CA VAL A 68 20.43 1.45 -24.62
C VAL A 68 20.25 0.90 -26.04
N ALA A 69 21.33 0.86 -26.83
CA ALA A 69 21.29 0.20 -28.13
C ALA A 69 21.18 -1.32 -27.95
N PRO A 70 20.43 -2.03 -28.81
CA PRO A 70 20.37 -3.49 -28.78
C PRO A 70 21.77 -4.13 -28.86
N GLY A 71 22.07 -5.04 -27.93
CA GLY A 71 23.37 -5.74 -27.88
C GLY A 71 24.48 -4.98 -27.14
N THR A 72 24.18 -3.86 -26.48
CA THR A 72 25.13 -3.17 -25.60
C THR A 72 25.43 -4.04 -24.37
N VAL A 73 26.72 -4.32 -24.13
CA VAL A 73 27.19 -5.19 -23.04
C VAL A 73 27.54 -4.39 -21.78
N ASP A 74 28.06 -3.17 -21.93
CA ASP A 74 28.48 -2.28 -20.83
C ASP A 74 27.45 -1.17 -20.54
N GLY A 75 26.17 -1.46 -20.80
CA GLY A 75 25.07 -0.50 -20.68
C GLY A 75 24.53 -0.33 -19.25
N PRO A 76 23.56 0.58 -19.04
CA PRO A 76 22.82 0.70 -17.79
C PRO A 76 22.13 -0.62 -17.43
N ALA A 77 21.89 -0.83 -16.14
CA ALA A 77 21.24 -2.05 -15.68
C ALA A 77 19.79 -2.09 -16.18
N TYR A 78 19.39 -3.25 -16.68
CA TYR A 78 18.03 -3.53 -17.11
C TYR A 78 17.20 -3.99 -15.90
N LEU A 79 16.00 -3.44 -15.74
CA LEU A 79 15.04 -3.87 -14.73
C LEU A 79 14.05 -4.83 -15.40
N ASP A 80 14.03 -6.09 -14.95
CA ASP A 80 13.10 -7.10 -15.44
C ASP A 80 11.65 -6.71 -15.12
N ASP A 81 10.76 -6.89 -16.11
CA ASP A 81 9.33 -6.52 -16.07
C ASP A 81 8.55 -7.33 -15.02
N THR A 82 9.11 -8.41 -14.49
CA THR A 82 8.41 -9.31 -13.56
C THR A 82 8.59 -8.97 -12.08
N ASP A 83 9.66 -8.25 -11.70
CA ASP A 83 9.92 -7.90 -10.29
C ASP A 83 10.97 -6.78 -10.13
N GLY A 84 10.69 -5.60 -10.70
CA GLY A 84 11.66 -4.49 -10.73
C GLY A 84 12.10 -3.98 -9.34
N LEU A 85 11.25 -4.11 -8.30
CA LEU A 85 11.63 -3.80 -6.92
C LEU A 85 12.72 -4.74 -6.40
N ARG A 86 12.55 -6.04 -6.65
CA ARG A 86 13.54 -7.04 -6.25
C ARG A 86 14.85 -6.87 -6.99
N GLU A 87 14.83 -6.48 -8.27
CA GLU A 87 16.06 -6.16 -9.00
C GLU A 87 16.76 -4.93 -8.42
N LEU A 88 16.03 -3.87 -8.08
CA LEU A 88 16.59 -2.69 -7.39
C LEU A 88 17.19 -3.04 -6.02
N GLU A 89 16.57 -3.97 -5.29
CA GLU A 89 17.09 -4.46 -4.01
C GLU A 89 18.36 -5.30 -4.20
N LYS A 90 18.38 -6.25 -5.15
CA LYS A 90 19.56 -7.06 -5.50
C LYS A 90 20.75 -6.20 -5.91
N LEU A 91 20.49 -5.11 -6.65
CA LEU A 91 21.50 -4.14 -7.06
C LEU A 91 21.90 -3.19 -5.93
N GLY A 92 21.27 -3.26 -4.75
CA GLY A 92 21.61 -2.48 -3.56
C GLY A 92 21.25 -1.00 -3.66
N TYR A 93 20.17 -0.66 -4.39
CA TYR A 93 19.66 0.71 -4.46
C TYR A 93 18.60 1.00 -3.41
N LEU A 94 17.87 -0.02 -2.97
CA LEU A 94 16.83 0.08 -1.96
C LEU A 94 16.75 -1.19 -1.11
N THR A 95 16.02 -1.11 0.00
CA THR A 95 15.50 -2.26 0.73
C THR A 95 13.99 -2.15 0.88
N VAL A 96 13.32 -3.30 0.94
CA VAL A 96 11.87 -3.40 1.10
C VAL A 96 11.54 -4.02 2.45
N HIS A 97 10.61 -3.41 3.19
CA HIS A 97 10.17 -3.88 4.50
C HIS A 97 8.65 -3.86 4.57
N ASP A 98 8.04 -4.98 4.90
CA ASP A 98 6.60 -5.05 5.16
C ASP A 98 6.29 -4.39 6.51
N LEU A 99 5.41 -3.39 6.50
CA LEU A 99 5.00 -2.67 7.71
C LEU A 99 3.71 -3.27 8.31
N ALA A 100 2.74 -3.58 7.45
CA ALA A 100 1.46 -4.16 7.86
C ALA A 100 0.84 -4.97 6.72
N TYR A 101 0.14 -6.04 7.09
CA TYR A 101 -0.63 -6.88 6.15
C TYR A 101 -1.85 -7.45 6.86
N GLN A 102 -3.02 -7.28 6.25
CA GLN A 102 -4.29 -7.83 6.73
C GLN A 102 -5.11 -8.34 5.55
N THR A 103 -5.80 -9.47 5.74
CA THR A 103 -6.71 -10.03 4.72
C THR A 103 -8.15 -9.71 5.06
N SER A 104 -9.03 -9.60 4.07
CA SER A 104 -10.48 -9.46 4.28
C SER A 104 -11.05 -10.65 5.05
N SER A 105 -10.51 -11.85 4.86
CA SER A 105 -10.97 -13.06 5.57
C SER A 105 -10.70 -13.07 7.07
N SER A 106 -9.79 -12.20 7.55
CA SER A 106 -9.40 -12.11 8.95
C SER A 106 -9.73 -10.75 9.57
N SER A 107 -10.33 -9.85 8.79
CA SER A 107 -10.63 -8.49 9.21
C SER A 107 -12.05 -8.05 8.83
N TYR A 108 -12.50 -6.92 9.34
CA TYR A 108 -13.71 -6.23 8.87
C TYR A 108 -13.46 -5.40 7.59
N LEU A 109 -12.39 -5.68 6.83
CA LEU A 109 -12.10 -4.97 5.58
C LEU A 109 -12.85 -5.62 4.40
N ASP A 110 -13.34 -4.80 3.47
CA ASP A 110 -13.98 -5.27 2.23
C ASP A 110 -13.00 -6.02 1.30
N GLU A 111 -11.73 -5.61 1.30
CA GLU A 111 -10.60 -6.32 0.70
C GLU A 111 -9.36 -6.26 1.62
N GLY A 112 -8.38 -7.15 1.42
CA GLY A 112 -7.12 -7.08 2.16
C GLY A 112 -6.39 -5.74 1.97
N ARG A 113 -5.50 -5.36 2.91
CA ARG A 113 -4.63 -4.18 2.77
C ARG A 113 -3.20 -4.49 3.16
N SER A 114 -2.27 -3.78 2.53
CA SER A 114 -0.85 -3.88 2.83
C SER A 114 -0.14 -2.53 2.80
N LEU A 115 0.86 -2.40 3.67
CA LEU A 115 1.77 -1.27 3.73
C LEU A 115 3.20 -1.77 3.64
N THR A 116 3.99 -1.18 2.76
CA THR A 116 5.38 -1.55 2.52
C THR A 116 6.24 -0.29 2.57
N ALA A 117 7.29 -0.30 3.41
CA ALA A 117 8.34 0.70 3.37
C ALA A 117 9.39 0.34 2.33
N ILE A 118 9.76 1.32 1.51
CA ILE A 118 10.82 1.24 0.53
C ILE A 118 11.88 2.26 0.95
N ARG A 119 13.01 1.76 1.47
CA ARG A 119 14.15 2.61 1.85
C ARG A 119 15.11 2.69 0.69
N VAL A 120 15.20 3.85 0.04
CA VAL A 120 16.20 4.08 -1.01
C VAL A 120 17.53 4.42 -0.35
N LEU A 121 18.54 3.61 -0.63
CA LEU A 121 19.88 3.71 -0.07
C LEU A 121 20.79 4.62 -0.91
N ARG A 122 20.62 4.58 -2.23
CA ARG A 122 21.46 5.31 -3.19
C ARG A 122 20.59 6.00 -4.23
N PRO A 123 20.92 7.24 -4.62
CA PRO A 123 20.13 7.95 -5.61
C PRO A 123 20.28 7.31 -6.98
N PHE A 124 19.16 7.07 -7.66
CA PHE A 124 19.15 6.50 -9.00
C PHE A 124 18.12 7.20 -9.88
N HIS A 125 18.21 7.00 -11.19
CA HIS A 125 17.17 7.38 -12.13
C HIS A 125 16.94 6.25 -13.12
N THR A 126 15.79 6.29 -13.78
CA THR A 126 15.42 5.32 -14.79
C THR A 126 15.05 5.98 -16.10
N VAL A 127 15.12 5.21 -17.19
CA VAL A 127 14.60 5.59 -18.50
C VAL A 127 13.78 4.45 -19.09
N GLY A 128 12.60 4.78 -19.62
CA GLY A 128 11.79 3.85 -20.41
C GLY A 128 12.20 3.91 -21.86
N VAL A 129 12.47 2.75 -22.46
CA VAL A 129 12.94 2.59 -23.83
C VAL A 129 11.97 1.70 -24.60
N VAL A 130 11.55 2.15 -25.78
CA VAL A 130 10.74 1.34 -26.69
C VAL A 130 11.60 0.88 -27.85
N TYR A 131 11.56 -0.43 -28.13
CA TYR A 131 12.27 -1.08 -29.23
C TYR A 131 11.29 -1.42 -30.37
N ARG A 132 11.72 -1.24 -31.63
CA ARG A 132 10.91 -1.47 -32.82
C ARG A 132 11.68 -2.24 -33.88
N TRP A 133 10.95 -3.07 -34.62
CA TRP A 133 11.42 -3.91 -35.71
C TRP A 133 10.74 -3.51 -37.03
N ARG A 134 11.27 -2.48 -37.67
CA ARG A 134 10.70 -1.95 -38.93
C ARG A 134 11.14 -2.73 -40.15
N ARG A 135 12.39 -3.22 -40.17
CA ARG A 135 12.97 -3.84 -41.38
C ARG A 135 13.15 -5.35 -41.29
N ALA A 136 13.19 -5.93 -40.09
CA ALA A 136 13.43 -7.36 -39.92
C ALA A 136 12.50 -7.94 -38.84
N LEU A 137 11.85 -9.07 -39.13
CA LEU A 137 11.00 -9.82 -38.19
C LEU A 137 11.81 -10.65 -37.18
N ILE A 138 13.13 -10.80 -37.39
CA ILE A 138 14.04 -11.64 -36.60
C ILE A 138 15.37 -10.89 -36.44
N GLY A 139 15.89 -10.83 -35.22
CA GLY A 139 17.14 -10.13 -34.88
C GLY A 139 16.94 -9.05 -33.81
N PRO A 140 17.98 -8.29 -33.42
CA PRO A 140 17.83 -7.13 -32.56
C PRO A 140 16.97 -6.04 -33.23
N ALA A 141 16.34 -5.19 -32.43
CA ALA A 141 15.58 -4.04 -32.94
C ALA A 141 16.45 -3.13 -33.82
N ASP A 142 15.86 -2.57 -34.88
CA ASP A 142 16.54 -1.62 -35.78
C ASP A 142 16.20 -0.15 -35.48
N GLU A 143 15.23 0.09 -34.59
CA GLU A 143 14.88 1.41 -34.09
C GLU A 143 14.56 1.35 -32.59
N TRP A 144 15.04 2.34 -31.83
CA TRP A 144 14.72 2.49 -30.42
C TRP A 144 14.82 3.95 -30.00
N ASP A 145 14.02 4.32 -29.01
CA ASP A 145 13.98 5.67 -28.43
C ASP A 145 13.69 5.62 -26.93
N ILE A 146 14.27 6.58 -26.19
CA ILE A 146 13.91 6.84 -24.80
C ILE A 146 12.60 7.63 -24.79
N VAL A 147 11.53 7.02 -24.31
CA VAL A 147 10.17 7.60 -24.31
C VAL A 147 9.79 8.20 -22.96
N THR A 148 10.40 7.73 -21.87
CA THR A 148 10.03 8.13 -20.50
C THR A 148 11.27 8.39 -19.65
N ARG A 149 11.22 9.43 -18.81
CA ARG A 149 12.26 9.78 -17.83
C ARG A 149 11.58 10.17 -16.50
N PRO A 150 11.30 9.20 -15.61
CA PRO A 150 10.58 9.43 -14.35
C PRO A 150 11.23 10.44 -13.40
N GLY A 151 12.51 10.76 -13.59
CA GLY A 151 13.29 11.64 -12.73
C GLY A 151 14.21 10.87 -11.80
N VAL A 152 14.88 11.61 -10.90
CA VAL A 152 15.78 11.03 -9.89
C VAL A 152 14.97 10.62 -8.67
N VAL A 153 15.21 9.40 -8.19
CA VAL A 153 14.75 8.90 -6.90
C VAL A 153 15.87 9.13 -5.90
N TRP A 154 15.58 9.87 -4.82
CA TRP A 154 16.57 10.26 -3.82
C TRP A 154 16.55 9.32 -2.59
N PRO A 155 17.64 9.25 -1.82
CA PRO A 155 17.70 8.41 -0.63
C PRO A 155 16.74 8.91 0.45
N CYS A 156 15.70 8.14 0.70
CA CYS A 156 14.60 8.43 1.61
C CYS A 156 13.87 7.14 1.99
N VAL A 157 12.98 7.21 2.98
CA VAL A 157 11.95 6.19 3.22
C VAL A 157 10.65 6.61 2.54
N TYR A 158 10.15 5.75 1.68
CA TYR A 158 8.86 5.85 1.02
C TYR A 158 7.92 4.80 1.59
N VAL A 159 6.62 5.10 1.67
CA VAL A 159 5.61 4.10 2.06
C VAL A 159 4.63 3.93 0.92
N ARG A 160 4.51 2.68 0.48
CA ARG A 160 3.54 2.20 -0.51
C ARG A 160 2.35 1.59 0.24
N GLY A 161 1.15 2.00 -0.15
CA GLY A 161 -0.09 1.37 0.29
C GLY A 161 -0.79 0.67 -0.87
N ALA A 162 -1.28 -0.54 -0.62
CA ALA A 162 -2.01 -1.34 -1.60
C ALA A 162 -3.17 -2.09 -0.95
N VAL A 163 -4.12 -2.51 -1.78
CA VAL A 163 -5.34 -3.24 -1.39
C VAL A 163 -5.56 -4.48 -2.25
N GLY A 164 -6.21 -5.50 -1.71
CA GLY A 164 -6.51 -6.79 -2.34
C GLY A 164 -5.85 -7.99 -1.65
N ASP A 165 -6.57 -9.11 -1.54
CA ASP A 165 -6.09 -10.33 -0.87
C ASP A 165 -5.15 -11.19 -1.72
N TYR A 166 -5.43 -11.32 -3.02
CA TYR A 166 -4.72 -12.21 -3.96
C TYR A 166 -4.04 -11.47 -5.10
N ARG A 167 -4.54 -10.28 -5.43
CA ARG A 167 -3.95 -9.35 -6.39
C ARG A 167 -4.00 -7.98 -5.77
N SER A 168 -2.83 -7.49 -5.37
CA SER A 168 -2.72 -6.16 -4.82
C SER A 168 -2.87 -5.10 -5.92
N ARG A 169 -3.51 -4.00 -5.56
CA ARG A 169 -3.68 -2.81 -6.38
C ARG A 169 -3.14 -1.62 -5.60
N ASP A 170 -2.33 -0.81 -6.26
CA ASP A 170 -1.79 0.41 -5.66
C ASP A 170 -2.89 1.39 -5.28
N VAL A 171 -2.81 1.87 -4.04
CA VAL A 171 -3.56 3.03 -3.55
C VAL A 171 -2.69 4.28 -3.66
N GLY A 172 -1.44 4.20 -3.22
CA GLY A 172 -0.54 5.33 -3.26
C GLY A 172 0.88 5.06 -2.78
N LEU A 173 1.74 6.05 -3.02
CA LEU A 173 3.13 6.07 -2.57
C LEU A 173 3.50 7.48 -2.10
N VAL A 174 4.00 7.58 -0.88
CA VAL A 174 4.37 8.86 -0.26
C VAL A 174 5.80 8.85 0.24
N TYR A 175 6.41 10.03 0.32
CA TYR A 175 7.63 10.25 1.10
C TYR A 175 7.23 10.33 2.57
N ALA A 176 7.76 9.42 3.39
CA ALA A 176 7.45 9.31 4.82
C ALA A 176 8.56 9.87 5.72
N GLY A 177 9.80 9.97 5.22
CA GLY A 177 10.87 10.56 6.00
C GLY A 177 12.28 10.29 5.48
N PRO A 178 13.29 10.80 6.19
CA PRO A 178 14.69 10.72 5.79
C PRO A 178 15.20 9.26 5.77
N PRO A 179 16.31 8.98 5.09
CA PRO A 179 16.84 7.62 4.94
C PRO A 179 17.34 7.00 6.26
N GLU A 180 17.45 7.77 7.35
CA GLU A 180 17.76 7.29 8.71
C GLU A 180 16.50 6.94 9.52
N LEU A 181 15.30 7.20 9.00
CA LEU A 181 14.05 6.89 9.70
C LEU A 181 14.00 5.40 10.06
N ASP A 182 13.81 5.09 11.32
CA ASP A 182 13.65 3.72 11.79
C ASP A 182 12.29 3.17 11.32
N THR A 183 12.31 2.06 10.58
CA THR A 183 11.10 1.41 10.08
C THR A 183 10.27 0.80 11.20
N ASP A 184 10.88 0.36 12.30
CA ASP A 184 10.14 -0.17 13.45
C ASP A 184 9.41 0.96 14.18
N ALA A 185 10.05 2.12 14.30
CA ALA A 185 9.40 3.33 14.82
C ALA A 185 8.27 3.82 13.90
N LEU A 186 8.42 3.66 12.59
CA LEU A 186 7.36 3.98 11.62
C LEU A 186 6.15 3.04 11.77
N ILE A 187 6.37 1.73 12.00
CA ILE A 187 5.27 0.80 12.32
C ILE A 187 4.53 1.24 13.58
N TYR A 188 5.29 1.63 14.62
CA TYR A 188 4.70 2.11 15.86
C TYR A 188 3.89 3.38 15.64
N ALA A 189 4.44 4.38 14.93
CA ALA A 189 3.74 5.62 14.61
C ALA A 189 2.47 5.37 13.78
N ILE A 190 2.54 4.51 12.77
CA ILE A 190 1.35 4.12 11.98
C ILE A 190 0.28 3.46 12.86
N ARG A 191 0.67 2.65 13.85
CA ARG A 191 -0.28 1.93 14.71
C ARG A 191 -0.83 2.76 15.87
N GLU A 192 -0.05 3.66 16.46
CA GLU A 192 -0.52 4.54 17.52
C GLU A 192 -1.28 5.76 16.99
N ASP A 193 -0.79 6.36 15.90
CA ASP A 193 -1.37 7.61 15.39
C ASP A 193 -2.52 7.36 14.39
N SER A 194 -2.77 6.10 14.01
CA SER A 194 -3.83 5.75 13.09
C SER A 194 -4.84 4.78 13.72
N ASP A 195 -6.02 5.33 14.02
CA ASP A 195 -7.18 4.57 14.51
C ASP A 195 -7.74 3.62 13.43
N VAL A 196 -7.20 3.63 12.20
CA VAL A 196 -7.61 2.75 11.08
C VAL A 196 -7.36 1.26 11.33
N PHE A 197 -6.54 0.92 12.31
CA PHE A 197 -6.32 -0.44 12.78
C PHE A 197 -7.24 -0.83 13.92
N THR A 198 -8.04 0.11 14.43
CA THR A 198 -8.87 -0.05 15.61
C THR A 198 -10.32 0.27 15.27
N CYS A 199 -11.20 -0.72 15.39
CA CYS A 199 -12.63 -0.49 15.35
C CYS A 199 -13.15 -0.21 16.76
N HIS A 200 -13.67 0.99 16.96
CA HIS A 200 -14.36 1.39 18.17
C HIS A 200 -15.84 1.04 18.06
N ALA A 201 -16.38 0.38 19.08
CA ALA A 201 -17.79 0.05 19.18
C ALA A 201 -18.36 0.71 20.44
N VAL A 202 -19.39 1.55 20.29
CA VAL A 202 -19.94 2.32 21.41
C VAL A 202 -21.46 2.22 21.45
N CYS A 203 -22.01 1.97 22.64
CA CYS A 203 -23.46 1.96 22.87
C CYS A 203 -24.01 3.37 23.06
N ASP A 204 -25.03 3.73 22.27
CA ASP A 204 -25.71 5.03 22.32
C ASP A 204 -26.50 5.31 23.60
N SER A 205 -26.77 4.28 24.41
CA SER A 205 -27.66 4.37 25.57
C SER A 205 -26.96 4.23 26.91
N CYS A 206 -26.12 3.19 27.08
CA CYS A 206 -25.41 2.97 28.35
C CYS A 206 -23.97 3.49 28.34
N GLY A 207 -23.45 3.94 27.19
CA GLY A 207 -22.07 4.43 27.07
C GLY A 207 -21.00 3.35 27.19
N ALA A 208 -21.37 2.08 27.28
CA ALA A 208 -20.41 0.98 27.23
C ALA A 208 -19.68 1.00 25.88
N ASP A 209 -18.37 0.79 25.94
CA ASP A 209 -17.50 0.82 24.78
C ASP A 209 -16.56 -0.39 24.73
N TRP A 210 -16.21 -0.74 23.51
CA TRP A 210 -15.29 -1.81 23.16
C TRP A 210 -14.39 -1.37 22.02
N TYR A 211 -13.28 -2.08 21.86
CA TYR A 211 -12.36 -1.90 20.74
C TYR A 211 -11.94 -3.25 20.16
N ALA A 212 -11.73 -3.28 18.85
CA ALA A 212 -11.14 -4.41 18.14
C ALA A 212 -9.95 -3.94 17.32
N THR A 213 -8.79 -4.53 17.54
CA THR A 213 -7.56 -4.18 16.81
C THR A 213 -7.31 -5.13 15.66
N ASP A 214 -6.56 -4.68 14.66
CA ASP A 214 -6.07 -5.46 13.53
C ASP A 214 -7.20 -6.20 12.79
N GLY A 215 -8.39 -5.61 12.72
CA GLY A 215 -9.52 -6.20 11.99
C GLY A 215 -10.33 -7.24 12.79
N SER A 216 -9.97 -7.52 14.04
CA SER A 216 -10.61 -8.55 14.84
C SER A 216 -12.15 -8.45 14.86
N TRP A 217 -12.82 -9.59 14.75
CA TRP A 217 -14.27 -9.72 14.94
C TRP A 217 -14.65 -9.84 16.42
N THR A 218 -13.65 -9.92 17.30
CA THR A 218 -13.79 -9.92 18.76
C THR A 218 -13.47 -8.53 19.29
N PHE A 219 -14.41 -7.96 20.03
CA PHE A 219 -14.36 -6.63 20.62
C PHE A 219 -14.09 -6.74 22.12
N HIS A 220 -12.97 -6.16 22.53
CA HIS A 220 -12.51 -6.15 23.92
C HIS A 220 -13.14 -5.00 24.70
N ALA A 221 -13.64 -5.30 25.89
CA ALA A 221 -14.27 -4.32 26.76
C ALA A 221 -13.26 -3.26 27.23
N ASN A 222 -13.63 -1.98 27.09
CA ASN A 222 -12.91 -0.87 27.70
C ASN A 222 -13.67 -0.37 28.95
N GLN A 223 -14.91 0.09 28.78
CA GLN A 223 -15.84 0.45 29.87
C GLN A 223 -17.08 -0.45 29.94
N ALA A 224 -17.10 -1.52 29.13
CA ALA A 224 -18.11 -2.57 29.19
C ALA A 224 -17.79 -3.64 30.25
N HIS A 225 -18.76 -4.53 30.52
CA HIS A 225 -18.60 -5.62 31.49
C HIS A 225 -17.95 -6.88 30.91
N ALA A 226 -18.06 -7.09 29.60
CA ALA A 226 -17.52 -8.28 28.94
C ALA A 226 -17.24 -8.02 27.46
N ASP A 227 -16.25 -8.76 26.95
CA ASP A 227 -15.94 -8.84 25.52
C ASP A 227 -17.13 -9.47 24.75
N PHE A 228 -17.25 -9.14 23.46
CA PHE A 228 -18.22 -9.80 22.59
C PHE A 228 -17.66 -10.07 21.19
N GLY A 229 -18.13 -11.14 20.56
CA GLY A 229 -17.88 -11.43 19.15
C GLY A 229 -19.00 -10.84 18.29
N PHE A 230 -18.64 -10.25 17.14
CA PHE A 230 -19.63 -9.72 16.21
C PHE A 230 -20.56 -10.81 15.66
N ASP A 231 -20.08 -12.04 15.52
CA ASP A 231 -20.90 -13.20 15.14
C ASP A 231 -22.03 -13.52 16.13
N ASP A 232 -21.84 -13.17 17.41
CA ASP A 232 -22.84 -13.34 18.46
C ASP A 232 -23.81 -12.16 18.54
N ALA A 233 -23.59 -11.11 17.75
CA ALA A 233 -24.39 -9.89 17.77
C ALA A 233 -25.83 -10.17 17.33
N ARG A 234 -26.78 -9.51 18.00
CA ARG A 234 -28.21 -9.76 17.82
C ARG A 234 -28.93 -8.51 17.34
N ARG A 235 -30.06 -8.73 16.66
CA ARG A 235 -31.02 -7.69 16.23
C ARG A 235 -30.38 -6.53 15.46
N HIS A 236 -29.63 -6.84 14.40
CA HIS A 236 -29.08 -5.88 13.44
C HIS A 236 -30.16 -4.89 12.95
N ALA A 237 -29.86 -3.60 12.97
CA ALA A 237 -30.73 -2.55 12.46
C ALA A 237 -29.91 -1.37 11.94
N ALA A 238 -30.03 -1.07 10.64
CA ALA A 238 -29.16 -0.13 9.95
C ALA A 238 -27.68 -0.45 10.26
N ASN A 239 -26.86 0.56 10.58
CA ASN A 239 -25.44 0.40 10.87
C ASN A 239 -25.16 0.03 12.36
N THR A 240 -26.05 -0.69 13.03
CA THR A 240 -25.95 -0.96 14.48
C THR A 240 -26.40 -2.36 14.87
N VAL A 241 -25.90 -2.82 16.03
CA VAL A 241 -26.35 -4.06 16.69
C VAL A 241 -26.97 -3.77 18.05
N LEU A 242 -27.74 -4.70 18.62
CA LEU A 242 -28.20 -4.57 20.00
C LEU A 242 -27.02 -4.60 20.96
N CYS A 243 -27.04 -3.74 21.97
CA CYS A 243 -26.02 -3.74 23.01
C CYS A 243 -25.92 -5.10 23.72
N PRO A 244 -24.71 -5.68 23.84
CA PRO A 244 -24.51 -6.97 24.53
C PRO A 244 -24.58 -6.84 26.06
N GLU A 245 -24.57 -5.61 26.59
CA GLU A 245 -24.65 -5.34 28.02
C GLU A 245 -25.96 -5.88 28.64
N PRO A 246 -25.89 -6.76 29.66
CA PRO A 246 -27.08 -7.39 30.25
C PRO A 246 -28.12 -6.41 30.79
N LEU A 247 -27.66 -5.24 31.26
CA LEU A 247 -28.52 -4.19 31.82
C LEU A 247 -28.99 -3.18 30.76
N CYS A 248 -28.42 -3.20 29.55
CA CYS A 248 -28.81 -2.32 28.45
C CYS A 248 -29.82 -3.00 27.53
N VAL A 249 -31.11 -2.80 27.81
CA VAL A 249 -32.19 -3.50 27.11
C VAL A 249 -32.57 -2.90 25.74
N SER A 250 -32.20 -1.65 25.47
CA SER A 250 -32.61 -0.92 24.27
C SER A 250 -31.49 -0.23 23.51
N GLY A 251 -30.28 -0.18 24.06
CA GLY A 251 -29.16 0.51 23.44
C GLY A 251 -28.69 -0.16 22.15
N ARG A 252 -28.14 0.66 21.27
CA ARG A 252 -27.57 0.26 19.99
C ARG A 252 -26.07 0.55 19.98
N VAL A 253 -25.30 -0.42 19.53
CA VAL A 253 -23.87 -0.29 19.36
C VAL A 253 -23.59 0.08 17.91
N GLY A 254 -22.99 1.25 17.71
CA GLY A 254 -22.42 1.69 16.44
C GLY A 254 -20.93 1.38 16.39
N PHE A 255 -20.38 1.30 15.18
CA PHE A 255 -19.00 0.94 14.91
C PHE A 255 -18.32 2.08 14.14
N THR A 256 -17.07 2.36 14.47
CA THR A 256 -16.29 3.41 13.82
C THR A 256 -14.84 2.97 13.73
N VAL A 257 -14.28 3.07 12.53
CA VAL A 257 -12.84 2.93 12.29
C VAL A 257 -12.31 4.33 11.99
N GLY A 258 -11.33 4.77 12.79
CA GLY A 258 -10.72 6.10 12.63
C GLY A 258 -9.58 6.10 11.64
#